data_AF-A0A1B6FJ55-F1
#
_entry.id   AF-A0A1B6FJ55-F1
#
_cell.length_a   1.000
_cell.length_b   1.000
_cell.length_c   1.000
_cell.angle_alpha   90.00
_cell.angle_beta   90.00
_cell.angle_gamma   90.00
#
_symmetry.space_group_name_H-M   'P 1'
#
loop_
_entity.id
_entity.type
_entity.pdbx_description
1 polymer ?
#
loop_
_entity_poly.entity_id
_entity_poly.type
_entity_poly.pdbx_seq_one_letter_code
_entity_poly.pdbx_strand_id
1 'polypeptide(L)'
;EDRSWCWDDYPARTLRPTAVPEDRSWRWKKCLVKTQKGLEFEGLVEASSEEEFIVKKLILKTLPNVQITKIRKVKNTFLEALYELKKEEYISRYRSRVVEKVLLHVTGVANVKSIIENNFDWRLVSRGKFGKGTSFSDDAKY
;
A
#
# COMPACT_ATOMS: atom_id res chain seq x y z
N GLU A 1 5.02 22.83 -29.51
CA GLU A 1 5.92 21.67 -29.39
C GLU A 1 6.66 21.84 -28.07
N ASP A 2 6.11 21.31 -26.98
CA ASP A 2 6.37 19.96 -26.45
C ASP A 2 7.86 19.76 -26.11
N ARG A 3 8.31 19.49 -24.88
CA ARG A 3 7.68 18.98 -23.66
C ARG A 3 8.48 19.42 -22.45
N SER A 4 7.78 19.99 -21.48
CA SER A 4 8.17 20.07 -20.08
C SER A 4 8.10 18.69 -19.43
N TRP A 5 9.18 18.26 -18.77
CA TRP A 5 9.12 17.35 -17.64
C TRP A 5 10.06 17.91 -16.56
N CYS A 6 9.51 18.78 -15.70
CA CYS A 6 10.14 19.12 -14.43
C CYS A 6 10.12 17.85 -13.58
N TRP A 7 11.29 17.23 -13.44
CA TRP A 7 11.60 16.48 -12.23
C TRP A 7 11.62 17.54 -11.13
N ASP A 8 10.66 17.51 -10.21
CA ASP A 8 10.77 18.30 -8.99
C ASP A 8 12.01 17.82 -8.24
N ASP A 9 13.10 18.56 -8.46
CA ASP A 9 14.25 18.69 -7.60
C ASP A 9 13.76 18.95 -6.18
N TYR A 10 14.03 18.00 -5.27
CA TYR A 10 14.35 18.41 -3.91
C TYR A 10 15.87 18.57 -3.84
N PRO A 11 16.37 19.78 -3.55
CA PRO A 11 17.80 20.07 -3.58
C PRO A 11 18.51 19.27 -2.49
N ALA A 12 19.65 18.70 -2.87
CA ALA A 12 20.66 18.18 -1.97
C ALA A 12 21.06 19.28 -0.97
N ARG A 13 20.45 19.29 0.21
CA ARG A 13 20.90 20.10 1.34
C ARG A 13 21.72 19.22 2.26
N THR A 14 23.03 19.44 2.20
CA THR A 14 24.03 18.98 3.17
C THR A 14 23.60 19.30 4.60
N LEU A 15 23.30 18.25 5.38
CA LEU A 15 23.43 18.26 6.83
C LEU A 15 24.25 17.04 7.23
N ARG A 16 25.32 17.30 7.99
CA ARG A 16 26.19 16.28 8.60
C ARG A 16 25.36 15.29 9.44
N PRO A 17 25.84 14.05 9.63
CA PRO A 17 25.11 13.00 10.31
C PRO A 17 25.15 13.25 11.82
N THR A 18 24.16 13.93 12.35
CA THR A 18 23.89 13.94 13.80
C THR A 18 22.41 13.78 14.02
N ALA A 19 22.07 12.73 14.78
CA ALA A 19 20.74 12.22 15.10
C ALA A 19 20.06 11.48 13.93
N VAL A 20 20.25 10.16 13.92
CA VAL A 20 19.29 9.22 13.34
C VAL A 20 18.24 8.98 14.42
N PRO A 21 17.00 9.48 14.33
CA PRO A 21 15.90 8.90 15.08
C PRO A 21 15.53 7.60 14.38
N GLU A 22 15.63 6.54 15.15
CA GLU A 22 15.19 5.19 14.87
C GLU A 22 13.74 5.15 14.36
N ASP A 23 13.46 4.07 13.64
CA ASP A 23 12.14 3.63 13.20
C ASP A 23 11.39 4.53 12.20
N ARG A 24 11.63 4.29 10.91
CA ARG A 24 10.54 4.33 9.93
C ARG A 24 10.63 3.14 8.99
N SER A 25 10.08 2.04 9.46
CA SER A 25 9.75 0.90 8.62
C SER A 25 8.58 1.28 7.69
N TRP A 26 8.91 1.80 6.51
CA TRP A 26 7.92 2.03 5.45
C TRP A 26 7.64 0.69 4.75
N ARG A 27 6.47 0.11 5.05
CA ARG A 27 6.06 -1.23 4.63
C ARG A 27 4.93 -1.13 3.59
N TRP A 28 5.09 -1.83 2.47
CA TRP A 28 4.07 -1.98 1.41
C TRP A 28 4.06 -3.49 1.05
N LYS A 29 2.93 -4.21 1.11
CA LYS A 29 2.01 -4.54 -0.01
C LYS A 29 0.70 -5.19 0.49
N LYS A 30 -0.29 -5.23 -0.41
CA LYS A 30 -1.64 -5.84 -0.42
C LYS A 30 -2.77 -5.07 0.32
N CYS A 31 -3.36 -4.12 -0.40
CA CYS A 31 -4.66 -3.52 -0.06
C CYS A 31 -5.77 -4.59 -0.15
N LEU A 32 -6.54 -4.74 0.93
CA LEU A 32 -7.69 -5.62 1.02
C LEU A 32 -8.95 -4.79 1.13
N VAL A 33 -9.64 -4.66 0.00
CA VAL A 33 -10.89 -3.92 -0.08
C VAL A 33 -12.02 -4.84 0.40
N LYS A 34 -12.74 -4.43 1.44
CA LYS A 34 -14.05 -5.00 1.77
C LYS A 34 -15.03 -4.53 0.69
N THR A 35 -15.51 -5.42 -0.16
CA THR A 35 -16.43 -5.06 -1.26
C THR A 35 -17.86 -5.49 -0.93
N GLN A 36 -18.79 -4.54 -0.84
CA GLN A 36 -20.23 -4.82 -0.96
C GLN A 36 -20.65 -4.84 -2.45
N LYS A 37 -21.75 -5.55 -2.74
CA LYS A 37 -22.26 -5.92 -4.08
C LYS A 37 -22.03 -4.86 -5.18
N GLY A 38 -21.44 -5.30 -6.31
CA GLY A 38 -21.77 -4.75 -7.63
C GLY A 38 -20.75 -3.84 -8.34
N LEU A 39 -19.46 -3.82 -7.99
CA LEU A 39 -18.48 -3.05 -8.77
C LEU A 39 -17.44 -3.96 -9.45
N GLU A 40 -17.41 -3.90 -10.78
CA GLU A 40 -16.32 -4.40 -11.62
C GLU A 40 -15.39 -3.24 -11.95
N PHE A 41 -14.10 -3.41 -11.71
CA PHE A 41 -13.06 -2.43 -12.01
C PHE A 41 -12.03 -3.06 -12.94
N GLU A 42 -11.52 -2.30 -13.91
CA GLU A 42 -10.36 -2.69 -14.71
C GLU A 42 -9.18 -2.94 -13.75
N GLY A 43 -8.58 -4.12 -13.84
CA GLY A 43 -7.48 -4.52 -12.94
C GLY A 43 -7.90 -5.31 -11.69
N LEU A 44 -9.15 -5.75 -11.55
CA LEU A 44 -9.51 -6.77 -10.55
C LEU A 44 -9.67 -8.15 -11.18
N VAL A 45 -8.87 -9.11 -10.73
CA VAL A 45 -8.94 -10.52 -11.14
C VAL A 45 -9.36 -11.41 -9.96
N GLU A 46 -9.80 -12.64 -10.26
CA GLU A 46 -10.03 -13.64 -9.21
C GLU A 46 -8.71 -13.97 -8.52
N ALA A 47 -8.75 -14.09 -7.20
CA ALA A 47 -7.60 -14.50 -6.40
C ALA A 47 -7.44 -16.03 -6.45
N SER A 48 -6.22 -16.55 -6.31
CA SER A 48 -6.05 -17.99 -6.11
C SER A 48 -6.59 -18.42 -4.74
N SER A 49 -6.90 -19.71 -4.60
CA SER A 49 -7.34 -20.28 -3.32
C SER A 49 -6.33 -20.03 -2.19
N GLU A 50 -5.03 -20.06 -2.48
CA GLU A 50 -4.00 -19.77 -1.47
C GLU A 50 -3.97 -18.29 -1.10
N GLU A 51 -4.08 -17.40 -2.08
CA GLU A 51 -4.14 -15.96 -1.83
C GLU A 51 -5.35 -15.60 -0.98
N GLU A 52 -6.52 -16.14 -1.31
CA GLU A 52 -7.72 -15.98 -0.50
C GLU A 52 -7.52 -16.51 0.92
N PHE A 53 -6.93 -17.69 1.06
CA PHE A 53 -6.69 -18.28 2.38
C PHE A 53 -5.80 -17.39 3.26
N ILE A 54 -4.69 -16.90 2.71
CA ILE A 54 -3.76 -16.00 3.43
C ILE A 54 -4.48 -14.73 3.88
N VAL A 55 -5.26 -14.14 2.97
CA VAL A 55 -6.06 -12.94 3.24
C VAL A 55 -7.11 -13.18 4.32
N LYS A 56 -7.90 -14.25 4.19
CA LYS A 56 -8.95 -14.60 5.16
C LYS A 56 -8.34 -14.81 6.53
N LYS A 57 -7.22 -15.54 6.60
CA LYS A 57 -6.49 -15.78 7.85
C LYS A 57 -6.01 -14.47 8.49
N LEU A 58 -5.49 -13.54 7.71
CA LEU A 58 -5.03 -12.23 8.21
C LEU A 58 -6.19 -11.42 8.81
N ILE A 59 -7.34 -11.37 8.13
CA ILE A 59 -8.52 -10.63 8.60
C ILE A 59 -9.15 -11.29 9.83
N LEU A 60 -9.40 -12.61 9.76
CA LEU A 60 -10.12 -13.35 10.80
C LEU A 60 -9.29 -13.50 12.08
N LYS A 61 -7.96 -13.34 12.01
CA LYS A 61 -7.07 -13.31 13.18
C LYS A 61 -7.49 -12.22 14.18
N THR A 62 -7.91 -11.06 13.70
CA THR A 62 -8.22 -9.89 14.53
C THR A 62 -9.69 -9.48 14.47
N LEU A 63 -10.41 -9.93 13.45
CA LEU A 63 -11.84 -9.69 13.28
C LEU A 63 -12.59 -11.00 12.95
N PRO A 64 -12.77 -11.92 13.91
CA PRO A 64 -13.25 -13.29 13.64
C PRO A 64 -14.71 -13.36 13.19
N ASN A 65 -15.55 -12.41 13.60
CA ASN A 65 -17.00 -12.42 13.35
C ASN A 65 -17.40 -11.69 12.05
N VAL A 66 -16.45 -11.35 11.18
CA VAL A 66 -16.74 -10.65 9.93
C VAL A 66 -17.12 -11.65 8.83
N GLN A 67 -18.19 -11.34 8.11
CA GLN A 67 -18.54 -12.06 6.89
C GLN A 67 -17.77 -11.46 5.70
N ILE A 68 -16.87 -12.24 5.11
CA ILE A 68 -16.12 -11.85 3.92
C ILE A 68 -16.95 -12.23 2.69
N THR A 69 -17.47 -11.23 1.98
CA THR A 69 -18.34 -11.40 0.81
C THR A 69 -17.55 -11.76 -0.45
N LYS A 70 -16.40 -11.11 -0.65
CA LYS A 70 -15.59 -11.24 -1.86
C LYS A 70 -14.15 -10.86 -1.58
N ILE A 71 -13.22 -11.59 -2.19
CA ILE A 71 -11.81 -11.22 -2.26
C ILE A 71 -11.46 -11.14 -3.74
N ARG A 72 -10.79 -10.07 -4.14
CA ARG A 72 -10.29 -9.91 -5.50
C ARG A 72 -8.83 -9.49 -5.45
N LYS A 73 -8.06 -10.00 -6.39
CA LYS A 73 -6.66 -9.63 -6.57
C LYS A 73 -6.58 -8.41 -7.47
N VAL A 74 -5.80 -7.43 -7.05
CA VAL A 74 -5.45 -6.29 -7.89
C VAL A 74 -4.34 -6.70 -8.84
N LYS A 75 -4.58 -6.54 -10.15
CA LYS A 75 -3.63 -6.76 -11.23
C LYS A 75 -3.37 -5.41 -11.92
N ASN A 76 -2.35 -4.73 -11.44
CA ASN A 76 -1.80 -3.52 -12.06
C ASN A 76 -0.29 -3.73 -12.24
N THR A 77 0.11 -4.16 -13.43
CA THR A 77 1.52 -4.51 -13.74
C THR A 77 2.45 -3.31 -13.66
N PHE A 78 1.95 -2.12 -13.96
CA PHE A 78 2.72 -0.88 -13.87
C PHE A 78 3.07 -0.55 -12.41
N LEU A 79 2.08 -0.54 -11.51
CA LEU A 79 2.31 -0.31 -10.09
C LEU A 79 3.13 -1.42 -9.44
N GLU A 80 2.96 -2.66 -9.90
CA GLU A 80 3.77 -3.78 -9.46
C GLU A 80 5.25 -3.59 -9.81
N ALA A 81 5.56 -3.19 -11.05
CA ALA A 81 6.93 -2.92 -11.47
C ALA A 81 7.56 -1.75 -10.68
N LEU A 82 6.82 -0.66 -10.47
CA LEU A 82 7.29 0.46 -9.65
C LEU A 82 7.58 0.05 -8.21
N TYR A 83 6.76 -0.84 -7.65
CA TYR A 83 6.99 -1.39 -6.31
C TYR A 83 8.27 -2.23 -6.27
N GLU A 84 8.48 -3.14 -7.21
CA GLU A 84 9.69 -3.99 -7.22
C GLU A 84 10.96 -3.15 -7.37
N LEU A 85 10.96 -2.14 -8.25
CA LEU A 85 12.07 -1.19 -8.38
C LEU A 85 12.38 -0.48 -7.05
N LYS A 86 11.33 -0.03 -6.33
CA LYS A 86 11.51 0.64 -5.05
C LYS A 86 12.01 -0.30 -3.96
N LYS A 87 11.56 -1.54 -3.97
CA LYS A 87 12.02 -2.60 -3.08
C LYS A 87 13.50 -2.89 -3.31
N GLU A 88 13.93 -3.04 -4.56
CA GLU A 88 15.34 -3.24 -4.91
C GLU A 88 16.22 -2.06 -4.48
N GLU A 89 15.77 -0.83 -4.70
CA GLU A 89 16.44 0.39 -4.20
C GLU A 89 16.62 0.33 -2.67
N TYR A 90 15.58 -0.07 -1.94
CA TYR A 90 15.62 -0.18 -0.47
C TYR A 90 16.58 -1.27 -0.01
N ILE A 91 16.54 -2.45 -0.64
CA ILE A 91 17.44 -3.56 -0.33
C ILE A 91 18.88 -3.15 -0.61
N SER A 92 19.15 -2.46 -1.71
CA SER A 92 20.49 -1.95 -2.04
C SER A 92 21.01 -0.97 -0.98
N ARG A 93 20.16 -0.03 -0.53
CA ARG A 93 20.53 1.02 0.44
C ARG A 93 20.64 0.53 1.88
N TYR A 94 19.74 -0.35 2.29
CA TYR A 94 19.55 -0.71 3.71
C TYR A 94 19.79 -2.19 4.01
N ARG A 95 20.10 -3.00 2.99
CA ARG A 95 20.44 -4.43 3.07
C ARG A 95 19.47 -5.21 3.96
N SER A 96 19.98 -5.91 4.97
CA SER A 96 19.23 -6.79 5.87
C SER A 96 18.23 -6.07 6.80
N ARG A 97 18.15 -4.74 6.77
CA ARG A 97 17.21 -3.96 7.59
C ARG A 97 15.83 -3.80 6.92
N VAL A 98 15.70 -4.21 5.66
CA VAL A 98 14.43 -4.12 4.93
C VAL A 98 13.53 -5.29 5.33
N VAL A 99 12.35 -4.98 5.85
CA VAL A 99 11.34 -5.99 6.20
C VAL A 99 10.04 -5.68 5.45
N GLU A 100 9.72 -6.53 4.49
CA GLU A 100 8.44 -6.52 3.80
C GLU A 100 7.35 -7.10 4.73
N LYS A 101 6.18 -6.47 4.75
CA LYS A 101 5.01 -6.95 5.52
C LYS A 101 3.75 -6.83 4.68
N VAL A 102 2.85 -7.78 4.91
CA VAL A 102 1.47 -7.75 4.42
C VAL A 102 0.64 -7.03 5.47
N LEU A 103 0.02 -5.91 5.10
CA LEU A 103 -0.78 -5.07 5.99
C LEU A 103 -2.11 -4.73 5.32
N LEU A 104 -3.10 -4.43 6.14
CA LEU A 104 -4.44 -4.04 5.73
C LEU A 104 -4.54 -2.52 5.65
N HIS A 105 -5.36 -2.06 4.71
CA HIS A 105 -5.79 -0.67 4.60
C HIS A 105 -7.30 -0.64 4.39
N VAL A 106 -8.00 0.11 5.25
CA VAL A 106 -9.44 0.31 5.14
C VAL A 106 -9.70 1.64 4.44
N THR A 107 -10.52 1.62 3.40
CA THR A 107 -10.89 2.82 2.64
C THR A 107 -12.35 2.76 2.21
N GLY A 108 -12.92 3.93 1.89
CA GLY A 108 -14.26 4.02 1.33
C GLY A 108 -14.30 3.51 -0.11
N VAL A 109 -15.45 2.97 -0.52
CA VAL A 109 -15.64 2.39 -1.87
C VAL A 109 -15.31 3.38 -2.99
N ALA A 110 -15.59 4.67 -2.79
CA ALA A 110 -15.29 5.73 -3.75
C ALA A 110 -13.79 5.87 -4.08
N ASN A 111 -12.90 5.51 -3.14
CA ASN A 111 -11.46 5.62 -3.31
C ASN A 111 -10.83 4.40 -3.98
N VAL A 112 -11.55 3.27 -4.02
CA VAL A 112 -11.02 1.98 -4.46
C VAL A 112 -10.49 2.04 -5.90
N LYS A 113 -11.27 2.63 -6.81
CA LYS A 113 -10.88 2.78 -8.22
C LYS A 113 -9.57 3.55 -8.36
N SER A 114 -9.52 4.74 -7.74
CA SER A 114 -8.36 5.62 -7.76
C SER A 114 -7.11 4.93 -7.21
N ILE A 115 -7.23 4.19 -6.10
CA ILE A 115 -6.11 3.48 -5.47
C ILE A 115 -5.61 2.35 -6.36
N ILE A 116 -6.50 1.59 -6.99
CA ILE A 116 -6.14 0.47 -7.89
C ILE A 116 -5.40 0.99 -9.13
N GLU A 117 -5.85 2.11 -9.69
CA GLU A 117 -5.29 2.68 -10.92
C GLU A 117 -3.99 3.46 -10.66
N ASN A 118 -3.98 4.31 -9.63
CA ASN A 118 -2.97 5.36 -9.44
C ASN A 118 -2.12 5.18 -8.17
N ASN A 119 -2.30 4.08 -7.44
CA ASN A 119 -1.72 3.87 -6.11
C ASN A 119 -2.29 4.83 -5.05
N PHE A 120 -1.80 4.72 -3.81
CA PHE A 120 -2.22 5.58 -2.72
C PHE A 120 -1.63 6.99 -2.84
N ASP A 121 -2.51 7.99 -2.88
CA ASP A 121 -2.09 9.39 -2.79
C ASP A 121 -2.17 9.88 -1.34
N TRP A 122 -1.00 9.97 -0.69
CA TRP A 122 -0.91 10.46 0.68
C TRP A 122 -1.33 11.92 0.84
N ARG A 123 -1.35 12.71 -0.25
CA ARG A 123 -1.77 14.13 -0.25
C ARG A 123 -3.28 14.27 -0.07
N LEU A 124 -4.04 13.23 -0.42
CA LEU A 124 -5.49 13.17 -0.23
C LEU A 124 -5.88 12.72 1.18
N VAL A 125 -4.91 12.28 1.99
CA VAL A 125 -5.18 11.82 3.36
C VAL A 125 -5.17 13.00 4.33
N SER A 126 -6.36 13.40 4.78
CA SER A 126 -6.56 14.49 5.74
C SER A 126 -6.52 14.05 7.21
N ARG A 127 -6.62 12.74 7.49
CA ARG A 127 -6.66 12.18 8.83
C ARG A 127 -5.40 11.34 9.10
N GLY A 128 -4.61 11.73 10.09
CA GLY A 128 -3.44 10.97 10.50
C GLY A 128 -2.98 11.35 11.91
N LYS A 129 -2.96 10.38 12.84
CA LYS A 129 -2.46 10.56 14.21
C LYS A 129 -0.93 10.67 14.25
N PHE A 130 -0.25 10.05 13.29
CA PHE A 130 1.22 9.92 13.25
C PHE A 130 1.86 10.67 12.07
N GLY A 131 1.16 11.66 11.52
CA GLY A 131 1.63 12.48 10.40
C GLY A 131 0.77 12.35 9.14
N LYS A 132 1.18 13.06 8.08
CA LYS A 132 0.54 13.03 6.77
C LYS A 132 1.06 11.83 5.99
N GLY A 133 0.19 10.86 5.73
CA GLY A 133 0.56 9.61 5.11
C GLY A 133 -0.60 8.63 5.03
N THR A 134 -0.45 7.60 4.20
CA THR A 134 -1.38 6.48 4.16
C THR A 134 -1.09 5.54 5.33
N SER A 135 -2.14 5.19 6.09
CA SER A 135 -2.03 4.31 7.25
C SER A 135 -2.28 2.86 6.89
N PHE A 136 -1.55 1.93 7.50
CA PHE A 136 -1.68 0.49 7.33
C PHE A 136 -1.67 -0.20 8.70
N SER A 137 -2.34 -1.34 8.81
CA SER A 137 -2.47 -2.09 10.08
C SER A 137 -2.42 -3.59 9.84
N ASP A 138 -1.82 -4.37 10.74
CA ASP A 138 -1.98 -5.82 10.78
C ASP A 138 -3.22 -6.27 11.57
N ASP A 139 -3.92 -5.31 12.18
CA ASP A 139 -5.21 -5.47 12.85
C ASP A 139 -6.36 -4.99 11.94
N ALA A 140 -7.27 -5.90 11.61
CA ALA A 140 -8.44 -5.66 10.77
C ALA A 140 -9.58 -4.91 11.49
N LYS A 141 -9.49 -4.76 12.82
CA LYS A 141 -10.42 -4.01 13.66
C LYS A 141 -10.04 -2.52 13.77
N TYR A 142 -8.79 -2.16 13.48
CA TYR A 142 -8.27 -0.78 13.47
C TYR A 142 -9.05 0.11 12.49
#